data_AF-T1FQK2-F1
#
_entry.id   AF-T1FQK2-F1
#
_cell.length_a   1.000
_cell.length_b   1.000
_cell.length_c   1.000
_cell.angle_alpha   90.00
_cell.angle_beta   90.00
_cell.angle_gamma   90.00
#
_symmetry.space_group_name_H-M   'P 1'
#
loop_
_entity.id
_entity.type
_entity.pdbx_description
1 polymer ?
#
loop_
_entity_poly.entity_id
_entity_poly.type
_entity_poly.pdbx_seq_one_letter_code
_entity_poly.pdbx_strand_id
1 'polypeptide(L)'
;MRKYRTDESVKNLIDYIQRRYACCGNFHYSEWFKVDWKISMSEHLTGFPSACCDKVEAELRGVTCISEVDYRDLGRLVPIQTGCLEPVRWWYYMLFLISAILFGVAALAQLVSFGIAVLLAGQEASAPTTDEQKRALMQQTAIYNVAKGMGTRI
;
A
#
# COMPACT_ATOMS: atom_id res chain seq x y z
N MET A 1 17.34 -16.81 -2.45
CA MET A 1 18.60 -17.13 -3.17
C MET A 1 19.50 -18.13 -2.44
N ARG A 2 19.84 -18.01 -1.13
CA ARG A 2 20.71 -19.00 -0.44
C ARG A 2 20.21 -20.46 -0.48
N LYS A 3 18.88 -20.66 -0.43
CA LYS A 3 18.26 -21.99 -0.56
C LYS A 3 18.16 -22.50 -2.01
N TYR A 4 18.55 -21.70 -3.00
CA TYR A 4 18.43 -22.06 -4.42
C TYR A 4 19.15 -23.36 -4.76
N ARG A 5 20.31 -23.61 -4.14
CA ARG A 5 21.09 -24.85 -4.34
C ARG A 5 20.45 -26.06 -3.66
N THR A 6 19.85 -25.86 -2.49
CA THR A 6 19.51 -26.94 -1.55
C THR A 6 18.04 -27.34 -1.58
N ASP A 7 17.17 -26.50 -2.14
CA ASP A 7 15.73 -26.67 -2.11
C ASP A 7 15.17 -26.54 -3.54
N GLU A 8 14.70 -27.67 -4.08
CA GLU A 8 14.17 -27.76 -5.44
C GLU A 8 12.92 -26.89 -5.65
N SER A 9 12.05 -26.78 -4.64
CA SER A 9 10.86 -25.93 -4.72
C SER A 9 11.24 -24.46 -4.84
N VAL A 10 12.23 -24.01 -4.07
CA VAL A 10 12.77 -22.65 -4.13
C VAL A 10 13.47 -22.41 -5.46
N LYS A 11 14.23 -23.38 -5.97
CA LYS A 11 14.85 -23.30 -7.30
C LYS A 11 13.80 -23.11 -8.39
N ASN A 12 12.80 -23.98 -8.43
CA ASN A 12 11.75 -23.95 -9.45
C ASN A 12 10.94 -22.65 -9.40
N LEU A 13 10.63 -22.16 -8.19
CA LEU A 13 9.95 -20.88 -8.00
C LEU A 13 10.80 -19.70 -8.51
N ILE A 14 12.08 -19.64 -8.14
CA ILE A 14 12.98 -18.58 -8.58
C ILE A 14 13.17 -18.62 -10.11
N ASP A 15 13.41 -19.80 -10.67
CA ASP A 15 13.57 -19.98 -12.12
C ASP A 15 12.29 -19.58 -12.87
N TYR A 16 11.11 -19.89 -12.32
CA TYR A 16 9.81 -19.46 -12.87
C TYR A 16 9.68 -17.94 -12.87
N ILE A 17 9.95 -17.27 -11.74
CA ILE A 17 9.84 -15.82 -11.61
C ILE A 17 10.79 -15.12 -12.59
N GLN A 18 12.06 -15.53 -12.63
CA GLN A 18 13.07 -14.89 -13.49
C GLN A 18 12.72 -15.00 -14.98
N ARG A 19 12.23 -16.17 -15.42
CA ARG A 19 11.77 -16.36 -16.80
C ARG A 19 10.49 -15.59 -17.09
N ARG A 20 9.52 -15.59 -16.16
CA ARG A 20 8.20 -14.99 -16.37
C ARG A 20 8.27 -13.47 -16.46
N TYR A 21 9.14 -12.85 -15.66
CA TYR A 21 9.23 -11.40 -15.54
C TYR A 21 10.46 -10.80 -16.22
N ALA A 22 11.26 -11.62 -16.90
CA ALA A 22 12.54 -11.19 -17.49
C ALA A 22 13.31 -10.32 -16.49
N CYS A 23 13.71 -10.92 -15.37
CA CYS A 23 14.46 -10.29 -14.29
C CYS A 23 15.51 -11.25 -13.71
N CYS A 24 16.51 -10.73 -13.00
CA CYS A 24 17.55 -11.53 -12.37
C CYS A 24 17.95 -11.01 -10.99
N GLY A 25 18.10 -11.95 -10.04
CA GLY A 25 18.42 -11.63 -8.64
C GLY A 25 17.24 -10.98 -7.93
N ASN A 26 17.49 -10.42 -6.74
CA ASN A 26 16.49 -9.65 -6.03
C ASN A 26 16.47 -8.22 -6.58
N PHE A 27 17.62 -7.54 -6.51
CA PHE A 27 17.83 -6.19 -6.99
C PHE A 27 18.72 -6.18 -8.24
N HIS A 28 19.66 -7.12 -8.34
CA HIS A 28 20.60 -7.16 -9.46
C HIS A 28 21.20 -8.57 -9.64
N TYR A 29 21.56 -8.92 -10.88
CA TYR A 29 22.15 -10.24 -11.17
C TYR A 29 23.44 -10.53 -10.40
N SER A 30 24.23 -9.50 -10.08
CA SER A 30 25.51 -9.65 -9.38
C SER A 30 25.37 -10.17 -7.95
N GLU A 31 24.15 -10.23 -7.40
CA GLU A 31 23.89 -10.87 -6.11
C GLU A 31 24.14 -12.39 -6.16
N TRP A 32 24.01 -13.01 -7.34
CA TRP A 32 24.34 -14.42 -7.54
C TRP A 32 25.83 -14.71 -7.35
N PHE A 33 26.71 -13.74 -7.59
CA PHE A 33 28.16 -13.90 -7.40
C PHE A 33 28.57 -13.98 -5.92
N LYS A 34 27.66 -13.63 -5.01
CA LYS A 34 27.90 -13.63 -3.56
C LYS A 34 27.35 -14.88 -2.86
N VAL A 35 26.76 -15.82 -3.61
CA VAL A 35 26.12 -17.02 -3.05
C VAL A 35 26.51 -18.26 -3.82
N ASP A 36 26.80 -19.34 -3.09
CA ASP A 36 27.07 -20.65 -3.69
C ASP A 36 25.76 -21.32 -4.12
N TRP A 37 25.30 -20.96 -5.31
CA TRP A 37 24.03 -21.44 -5.86
C TRP A 37 24.16 -22.80 -6.59
N LYS A 38 25.38 -23.30 -6.81
CA LYS A 38 25.70 -24.60 -7.43
C LYS A 38 26.85 -25.28 -6.69
N ILE A 39 26.89 -26.63 -6.71
CA ILE A 39 27.94 -27.42 -6.04
C ILE A 39 29.32 -27.18 -6.68
N SER A 40 29.36 -26.99 -7.99
CA SER A 40 30.60 -26.78 -8.76
C SER A 40 31.15 -25.37 -8.69
N MET A 41 30.54 -24.47 -7.92
CA MET A 41 31.04 -23.10 -7.79
C MET A 41 32.34 -23.14 -6.99
N SER A 42 33.40 -22.55 -7.56
CA SER A 42 34.74 -22.50 -7.00
C SER A 42 35.16 -21.05 -6.79
N GLU A 43 36.32 -20.80 -6.18
CA GLU A 43 36.80 -19.43 -5.92
C GLU A 43 36.96 -18.59 -7.20
N HIS A 44 37.22 -19.24 -8.33
CA HIS A 44 37.41 -18.57 -9.63
C HIS A 44 36.17 -18.64 -10.53
N LEU A 45 35.27 -19.60 -10.30
CA LEU A 45 34.06 -19.76 -11.10
C LEU A 45 32.92 -18.95 -10.47
N THR A 46 32.28 -18.10 -11.27
CA THR A 46 31.10 -17.34 -10.84
C THR A 46 30.05 -17.31 -11.94
N GLY A 47 28.84 -16.89 -11.58
CA GLY A 47 27.73 -16.94 -12.52
C GLY A 47 26.38 -16.72 -11.87
N PHE A 48 25.35 -17.03 -12.64
CA PHE A 48 23.95 -16.94 -12.24
C PHE A 48 23.17 -18.14 -12.77
N PRO A 49 21.97 -18.43 -12.23
CA PRO A 49 21.05 -19.42 -12.80
C PRO A 49 20.78 -19.24 -14.29
N SER A 50 20.68 -20.32 -15.06
CA SER A 50 20.34 -20.22 -16.50
C SER A 50 19.01 -19.49 -16.79
N ALA A 51 18.13 -19.38 -15.80
CA ALA A 51 16.91 -18.57 -15.87
C ALA A 51 17.15 -17.05 -15.94
N CYS A 52 18.31 -16.56 -15.49
CA CYS A 52 18.75 -15.15 -15.57
C CYS A 52 19.34 -14.73 -16.91
N CYS A 53 19.46 -15.68 -17.85
CA CYS A 53 20.03 -15.43 -19.15
C CYS A 53 19.13 -14.57 -20.03
N ASP A 54 19.67 -13.48 -20.57
CA ASP A 54 18.98 -12.68 -21.58
C ASP A 54 19.24 -13.26 -22.97
N LYS A 55 18.30 -14.09 -23.43
CA LYS A 55 18.41 -14.75 -24.74
C LYS A 55 18.27 -13.79 -25.91
N VAL A 56 17.50 -12.71 -25.73
CA VAL A 56 17.29 -11.71 -26.79
C VAL A 56 18.57 -10.93 -27.00
N GLU A 57 19.18 -10.44 -25.92
CA GLU A 57 20.46 -9.73 -25.98
C GLU A 57 21.59 -10.63 -26.49
N ALA A 58 21.60 -11.91 -26.10
CA ALA A 58 22.60 -12.87 -26.59
C ALA A 58 22.46 -13.10 -28.11
N GLU A 59 21.23 -13.25 -28.61
CA GLU A 59 20.95 -13.39 -30.04
C GLU A 59 21.35 -12.13 -30.82
N LEU A 60 21.03 -10.94 -30.32
CA LEU A 60 21.42 -9.67 -30.93
C LEU A 60 22.94 -9.48 -31.02
N ARG A 61 23.69 -9.98 -30.03
CA ARG A 61 25.16 -9.96 -30.03
C ARG A 61 25.80 -11.10 -30.81
N GLY A 62 25.01 -12.07 -31.29
CA GLY A 62 25.53 -13.27 -31.96
C GLY A 62 26.35 -14.18 -31.05
N VAL A 63 26.07 -14.17 -29.74
CA VAL A 63 26.79 -14.99 -28.74
C VAL A 63 25.86 -16.00 -28.10
N THR A 64 26.42 -17.11 -27.62
CA THR A 64 25.66 -18.02 -26.76
C THR A 64 25.61 -17.47 -25.35
N CYS A 65 24.43 -17.52 -24.76
CA CYS A 65 24.28 -17.10 -23.39
C CYS A 65 24.85 -18.16 -22.44
N ILE A 66 25.94 -17.80 -21.78
CA ILE A 66 26.61 -18.62 -20.78
C ILE A 66 26.25 -18.12 -19.38
N SER A 67 26.07 -19.07 -18.46
CA SER A 67 25.62 -18.79 -17.09
C SER A 67 26.76 -18.81 -16.07
N GLU A 68 27.93 -19.32 -16.46
CA GLU A 68 29.09 -19.57 -15.60
C GLU A 68 30.37 -19.19 -16.36
N VAL A 69 31.26 -18.45 -15.71
CA VAL A 69 32.54 -17.98 -16.26
C VAL A 69 33.60 -17.89 -15.16
N ASP A 70 34.87 -17.79 -15.55
CA ASP A 70 35.90 -17.32 -14.62
C ASP A 70 35.64 -15.86 -14.23
N TYR A 71 35.95 -15.48 -13.00
CA TYR A 71 35.79 -14.11 -12.50
C TYR A 71 36.49 -13.06 -13.38
N ARG A 72 37.56 -13.42 -14.09
CA ARG A 72 38.25 -12.53 -15.04
C ARG A 72 37.45 -12.26 -16.32
N ASP A 73 36.51 -13.15 -16.64
CA ASP A 73 35.74 -13.17 -17.89
C ASP A 73 34.28 -12.74 -17.70
N LEU A 74 33.96 -12.02 -16.62
CA LEU A 74 32.61 -11.54 -16.29
C LEU A 74 31.91 -10.82 -17.46
N GLY A 75 32.66 -10.15 -18.34
CA GLY A 75 32.13 -9.45 -19.51
C GLY A 75 31.51 -10.37 -20.57
N ARG A 76 31.75 -11.68 -20.52
CA ARG A 76 31.13 -12.66 -21.43
C ARG A 76 29.73 -13.08 -21.00
N LEU A 77 29.32 -12.76 -19.78
CA LEU A 77 27.98 -13.04 -19.28
C LEU A 77 26.97 -12.11 -19.95
N VAL A 78 25.77 -12.63 -20.22
CA VAL A 78 24.64 -11.85 -20.74
C VAL A 78 23.44 -11.98 -19.78
N PRO A 79 23.53 -11.36 -18.59
CA PRO A 79 22.43 -11.38 -17.63
C PRO A 79 21.36 -10.37 -17.99
N ILE A 80 20.14 -10.70 -17.61
CA ILE A 80 19.08 -9.71 -17.48
C ILE A 80 19.46 -8.72 -16.35
N GLN A 81 19.43 -7.43 -16.66
CA GLN A 81 19.91 -6.36 -15.77
C GLN A 81 18.90 -5.97 -14.68
N THR A 82 17.61 -6.20 -14.93
CA THR A 82 16.50 -5.80 -14.05
C THR A 82 16.37 -6.73 -12.84
N GLY A 83 16.26 -6.17 -11.64
CA GLY A 83 15.99 -6.94 -10.42
C GLY A 83 14.53 -7.35 -10.30
N CYS A 84 14.26 -8.54 -9.75
CA CYS A 84 12.88 -9.05 -9.64
C CYS A 84 12.03 -8.34 -8.56
N LEU A 85 12.64 -7.68 -7.56
CA LEU A 85 11.91 -6.97 -6.50
C LEU A 85 11.48 -5.56 -6.90
N GLU A 86 12.10 -4.96 -7.92
CA GLU A 86 11.86 -3.55 -8.24
C GLU A 86 10.39 -3.27 -8.61
N PRO A 87 9.73 -4.07 -9.48
CA PRO A 87 8.32 -3.89 -9.77
C PRO A 87 7.45 -4.11 -8.51
N VAL A 88 7.73 -5.17 -7.75
CA VAL A 88 6.95 -5.55 -6.55
C VAL A 88 6.99 -4.45 -5.49
N ARG A 89 8.17 -3.83 -5.29
CA ARG A 89 8.34 -2.72 -4.36
C ARG A 89 7.46 -1.54 -4.75
N TRP A 90 7.41 -1.19 -6.04
CA TRP A 90 6.56 -0.09 -6.51
C TRP A 90 5.06 -0.38 -6.29
N TRP A 91 4.61 -1.61 -6.58
CA TRP A 91 3.25 -2.05 -6.29
C TRP A 91 2.89 -1.94 -4.80
N TYR A 92 3.79 -2.34 -3.91
CA TYR A 92 3.55 -2.26 -2.47
C TYR A 92 3.44 -0.82 -1.99
N TYR A 93 4.27 0.10 -2.49
CA TYR A 93 4.15 1.53 -2.18
C TYR A 93 2.81 2.11 -2.63
N MET A 94 2.36 1.76 -3.83
CA MET A 94 1.05 2.21 -4.34
C MET A 94 -0.10 1.67 -3.49
N LEU A 95 -0.07 0.39 -3.11
CA LEU A 95 -1.08 -0.20 -2.23
C LEU A 95 -1.09 0.45 -0.84
N PHE A 96 0.08 0.73 -0.28
CA PHE A 96 0.20 1.42 1.00
C PHE A 96 -0.40 2.83 0.93
N LEU A 97 -0.07 3.60 -0.11
CA LEU A 97 -0.61 4.95 -0.30
C LEU A 97 -2.14 4.94 -0.46
N ILE A 98 -2.68 4.05 -1.28
CA ILE A 98 -4.14 3.90 -1.45
C ILE A 98 -4.80 3.56 -0.13
N SER A 99 -4.22 2.60 0.62
CA SER A 99 -4.74 2.18 1.93
C SER A 99 -4.73 3.34 2.94
N ALA A 100 -3.65 4.12 2.97
CA ALA A 100 -3.52 5.28 3.85
C ALA A 100 -4.55 6.37 3.52
N ILE A 101 -4.77 6.65 2.23
CA ILE A 101 -5.76 7.63 1.78
C ILE A 101 -7.17 7.17 2.16
N LEU A 102 -7.52 5.92 1.87
CA LEU A 102 -8.84 5.37 2.21
C LEU A 102 -9.10 5.41 3.71
N PHE A 103 -8.12 5.02 4.51
CA PHE A 103 -8.21 5.08 5.96
C PHE A 103 -8.37 6.53 6.46
N GLY A 104 -7.59 7.46 5.92
CA GLY A 104 -7.69 8.89 6.26
C GLY A 104 -9.06 9.48 5.92
N VAL A 105 -9.59 9.20 4.73
CA VAL A 105 -10.93 9.65 4.31
C VAL A 105 -12.01 9.05 5.21
N ALA A 106 -11.93 7.74 5.52
CA ALA A 106 -12.87 7.09 6.40
C ALA A 106 -12.85 7.67 7.82
N ALA A 107 -11.67 7.91 8.38
CA ALA A 107 -11.52 8.50 9.70
C ALA A 107 -12.11 9.93 9.76
N LEU A 108 -11.84 10.76 8.76
CA LEU A 108 -12.42 12.11 8.67
C LEU A 108 -13.95 12.04 8.54
N ALA A 109 -14.48 11.18 7.68
CA ALA A 109 -15.91 11.01 7.52
C ALA A 109 -16.60 10.55 8.81
N GLN A 110 -15.97 9.64 9.57
CA GLN A 110 -16.47 9.16 10.87
C GLN A 110 -16.49 10.29 11.91
N LEU A 111 -15.42 11.07 12.01
CA LEU A 111 -15.33 12.20 12.94
C LEU A 111 -16.38 13.28 12.62
N VAL A 112 -16.56 13.61 11.35
CA VAL A 112 -17.59 14.57 10.92
C VAL A 112 -18.99 14.05 11.22
N SER A 113 -19.25 12.77 10.90
CA SER A 113 -20.55 12.14 11.18
C SER A 113 -20.88 12.16 12.67
N PHE A 114 -19.91 11.82 13.51
CA PHE A 114 -20.08 11.85 14.97
C PHE A 114 -20.29 13.29 15.48
N GLY A 115 -19.52 14.25 14.99
CA GLY A 115 -19.67 15.66 15.35
C GLY A 115 -21.06 16.21 15.02
N ILE A 116 -21.59 15.90 13.83
CA ILE A 116 -22.96 16.27 13.42
C ILE A 116 -23.98 15.62 14.36
N ALA A 117 -23.84 14.34 14.68
CA ALA A 117 -24.75 13.65 15.59
C ALA A 117 -24.81 14.31 16.98
N VAL A 118 -23.65 14.71 17.52
CA VAL A 118 -23.57 15.41 18.81
C VAL A 118 -24.22 16.79 18.75
N LEU A 119 -23.99 17.55 17.67
CA LEU A 119 -24.61 18.87 17.49
C LEU A 119 -26.14 18.77 17.40
N LEU A 120 -26.66 17.78 16.66
CA LEU A 120 -28.10 17.54 16.55
C LEU A 120 -28.71 17.15 17.91
N ALA A 121 -28.06 16.27 18.66
CA ALA A 121 -28.52 15.91 20.00
C ALA A 121 -28.51 17.10 20.97
N GLY A 122 -27.52 18.00 20.85
CA GLY A 122 -27.47 19.24 21.63
C GLY A 122 -28.59 20.21 21.29
N GLN A 123 -28.96 20.34 20.02
CA GLN A 123 -30.10 21.17 19.58
C GLN A 123 -31.40 20.65 20.20
N GLU A 124 -31.65 19.34 20.15
CA GLU A 124 -32.83 18.73 20.79
C GLU A 124 -32.88 18.97 22.30
N ALA A 125 -31.74 18.88 22.99
CA ALA A 125 -31.66 19.14 24.43
C ALA A 125 -31.88 20.62 24.80
N SER A 126 -31.52 21.54 23.90
CA SER A 126 -31.69 22.99 24.11
C SER A 126 -33.03 23.54 23.61
N ALA A 127 -33.77 22.76 22.82
CA ALA A 127 -35.09 23.17 22.34
C ALA A 127 -36.05 23.28 23.55
N PRO A 128 -36.72 24.43 23.74
CA PRO A 128 -37.66 24.60 24.85
C PRO A 128 -38.76 23.56 24.70
N THR A 129 -38.99 22.80 25.77
CA THR A 129 -40.00 21.75 25.77
C THR A 129 -41.38 22.36 25.50
N THR A 130 -42.28 21.61 24.87
CA THR A 130 -43.64 22.07 24.56
C THR A 130 -44.40 22.58 25.80
N ASP A 131 -44.04 22.07 26.99
CA ASP A 131 -44.59 22.53 28.26
C ASP A 131 -44.00 23.87 28.74
N GLU A 132 -42.72 24.14 28.51
CA GLU A 132 -42.14 25.48 28.75
C GLU A 132 -42.76 26.52 27.83
N GLN A 133 -42.97 26.19 26.54
CA GLN A 133 -43.64 27.09 25.60
C GLN A 133 -45.09 27.39 26.04
N LYS A 134 -45.83 26.37 26.50
CA LYS A 134 -47.19 26.56 27.03
C LYS A 134 -47.22 27.44 28.27
N ARG A 135 -46.27 27.28 29.19
CA ARG A 135 -46.15 28.11 30.40
C ARG A 135 -45.85 29.58 30.06
N ALA A 136 -44.94 29.82 29.13
CA ALA A 136 -44.63 31.17 28.65
C ALA A 136 -45.84 31.85 28.00
N LEU A 137 -46.61 31.12 27.18
CA LEU A 137 -47.83 31.62 26.54
C LEU A 137 -48.93 31.94 27.57
N MET A 138 -49.11 31.09 28.58
CA MET A 138 -50.08 31.35 29.65
C MET A 138 -49.73 32.59 30.48
N GLN A 139 -48.44 32.81 30.76
CA GLN A 139 -47.98 34.03 31.46
C GLN A 139 -48.25 35.30 30.63
N GLN A 140 -47.94 35.29 29.34
CA GLN A 140 -48.23 36.43 28.46
C GLN A 140 -49.73 36.72 28.38
N THR A 141 -50.56 35.67 28.28
CA THR A 141 -52.01 35.80 28.23
C THR A 141 -52.56 36.39 29.55
N ALA A 142 -52.02 35.96 30.70
CA ALA A 142 -52.39 36.51 31.99
C ALA A 142 -52.04 38.00 32.12
N ILE A 143 -50.82 38.39 31.72
CA ILE A 143 -50.38 39.80 31.74
C ILE A 143 -51.26 40.66 30.83
N TYR A 144 -51.55 40.19 29.62
CA TYR A 144 -52.42 40.90 28.68
C TYR A 144 -53.85 41.11 29.25
N ASN A 145 -54.42 40.08 29.87
CA ASN A 145 -55.75 40.17 30.48
C ASN A 145 -55.77 41.14 31.68
N VAL A 146 -54.70 41.19 32.48
CA VAL A 146 -54.56 42.18 33.57
C VAL A 146 -54.46 43.60 33.01
N ALA A 147 -53.62 43.83 31.99
CA ALA A 147 -53.48 45.14 31.36
C ALA A 147 -54.81 45.62 30.74
N LYS A 148 -55.54 44.73 30.08
CA LYS A 148 -56.86 45.02 29.50
C LYS A 148 -57.92 45.32 30.57
N GLY A 149 -57.88 44.62 31.71
CA GLY A 149 -58.80 44.86 32.83
C GLY A 149 -58.50 46.12 33.65
N MET A 150 -57.26 46.62 33.63
CA MET A 150 -56.89 47.90 34.25
C MET A 150 -57.28 49.10 33.37
N GLY A 151 -57.34 48.94 32.04
CA GLY A 151 -57.78 49.99 31.12
C GLY A 151 -59.29 50.29 31.14
N THR A 152 -60.11 49.46 31.78
CA THR A 152 -61.56 49.62 31.90
C THR A 152 -62.03 50.18 33.25
N ARG A 153 -61.11 50.59 34.13
CA ARG A 153 -61.42 51.35 35.36
C ARG A 153 -60.91 52.80 35.25
N ILE A 154 -61.48 53.58 34.34
CA ILE A 154 -61.50 55.06 34.38
C ILE A 154 -62.90 55.49 33.98
#